data_AF-A0A7S1M830-F1
#
_entry.id   AF-A0A7S1M830-F1
#
_cell.length_a   1.000
_cell.length_b   1.000
_cell.length_c   1.000
_cell.angle_alpha   90.00
_cell.angle_beta   90.00
_cell.angle_gamma   90.00
#
_symmetry.space_group_name_H-M   'P 1'
#
loop_
_entity.id
_entity.type
_entity.pdbx_description
1 polymer ?
#
loop_
_entity_poly.entity_id
_entity_poly.type
_entity_poly.pdbx_seq_one_letter_code
_entity_poly.pdbx_strand_id
1 'polypeptide(L)'
;MVRETVDELDGFCKGDAQEAFHAVADQIDLSPLCRIGDTAGIKTELVKAVNGRVGSVRESIEKVKTWMDPFKGQEGITQTQVAEFVAKGEPEGLRRVMGVYSTAGFFQYLKGWEVRGDFLGRIAKLKQVIDALDSSVTALAGELKTFKDQYSATTTLREEAEKKLEKAVQVHGLAQGSKDKVESQLAEMRGRDGKLKQSIEELERAVELALKNWAAAKQMMVDAYSKATSFLELLPEGEPSALLEAKTARAQQQVAILRDELESARTARTAIRAKMAAAKAF
;
A
#
# COMPACT_ATOMS: atom_id res chain seq x y z
N MET A 1 -47.59 22.70 -34.79
CA MET A 1 -47.46 21.56 -35.72
C MET A 1 -48.50 20.47 -35.47
N VAL A 2 -48.38 19.55 -34.50
CA VAL A 2 -49.34 18.41 -34.44
C VAL A 2 -50.76 18.79 -34.02
N ARG A 3 -50.96 19.86 -33.23
CA ARG A 3 -52.30 20.40 -32.93
C ARG A 3 -53.00 20.99 -34.16
N GLU A 4 -52.22 21.66 -35.01
CA GLU A 4 -52.70 22.30 -36.24
C GLU A 4 -53.10 21.23 -37.26
N THR A 5 -52.38 20.12 -37.35
CA THR A 5 -52.73 19.00 -38.24
C THR A 5 -54.06 18.33 -37.87
N VAL A 6 -54.41 18.25 -36.58
CA VAL A 6 -55.73 17.74 -36.14
C VAL A 6 -56.84 18.72 -36.51
N ASP A 7 -56.56 20.03 -36.46
CA ASP A 7 -57.49 21.08 -36.90
C ASP A 7 -57.68 21.10 -38.42
N GLU A 8 -56.59 20.97 -39.17
CA GLU A 8 -56.61 20.91 -40.64
C GLU A 8 -57.37 19.67 -41.13
N LEU A 9 -57.17 18.52 -40.47
CA LEU A 9 -57.88 17.29 -40.81
C LEU A 9 -59.38 17.37 -40.48
N ASP A 10 -59.75 17.93 -39.33
CA ASP A 10 -61.16 18.17 -38.96
C ASP A 10 -61.82 19.19 -39.91
N GLY A 11 -61.10 20.25 -40.28
CA GLY A 11 -61.54 21.25 -41.25
C GLY A 11 -61.76 20.65 -42.64
N PHE A 12 -60.81 19.84 -43.14
CA PHE A 12 -60.94 19.12 -44.40
C PHE A 12 -62.12 18.14 -44.38
N CYS A 13 -62.32 17.44 -43.27
CA CYS A 13 -63.41 16.50 -43.10
C CYS A 13 -64.80 17.14 -43.02
N LYS A 14 -64.89 18.38 -42.53
CA LYS A 14 -66.15 19.16 -42.48
C LYS A 14 -66.43 19.95 -43.75
N GLY A 15 -65.47 20.05 -44.67
CA GLY A 15 -65.58 20.74 -45.95
C GLY A 15 -65.46 19.77 -47.13
N ASP A 16 -64.37 19.90 -47.86
CA ASP A 16 -64.10 19.24 -49.15
C ASP A 16 -64.35 17.71 -49.14
N ALA A 17 -64.02 17.02 -48.04
CA ALA A 17 -64.17 15.57 -47.97
C ALA A 17 -65.65 15.13 -47.92
N GLN A 18 -66.52 15.88 -47.21
CA GLN A 18 -67.94 15.56 -47.15
C GLN A 18 -68.62 15.72 -48.51
N GLU A 19 -68.26 16.78 -49.25
CA GLU A 19 -68.75 16.99 -50.61
C GLU A 19 -68.35 15.84 -51.54
N ALA A 20 -67.09 15.43 -51.50
CA ALA A 20 -66.59 14.30 -52.28
C ALA A 20 -67.23 12.97 -51.86
N PHE A 21 -67.50 12.76 -50.58
CA PHE A 21 -68.14 11.54 -50.07
C PHE A 21 -69.63 11.47 -50.44
N HIS A 22 -70.33 12.59 -50.47
CA HIS A 22 -71.71 12.64 -50.96
C HIS A 22 -71.82 12.26 -52.43
N ALA A 23 -70.84 12.64 -53.26
CA ALA A 23 -70.85 12.34 -54.69
C ALA A 23 -70.76 10.83 -55.01
N VAL A 24 -70.28 10.00 -54.08
CA VAL A 24 -70.15 8.54 -54.24
C VAL A 24 -71.01 7.73 -53.26
N ALA A 25 -71.90 8.40 -52.53
CA ALA A 25 -72.69 7.82 -51.44
C ALA A 25 -73.58 6.64 -51.90
N ASP A 26 -74.03 6.64 -53.15
CA ASP A 26 -74.86 5.58 -53.73
C ASP A 26 -74.08 4.26 -53.96
N GLN A 27 -72.74 4.32 -53.97
CA GLN A 27 -71.87 3.16 -54.17
C GLN A 27 -71.23 2.71 -52.87
N ILE A 28 -70.68 3.65 -52.10
CA ILE A 28 -69.96 3.37 -50.84
C ILE A 28 -70.12 4.56 -49.89
N ASP A 29 -70.54 4.30 -48.65
CA ASP A 29 -70.54 5.32 -47.61
C ASP A 29 -69.13 5.52 -47.02
N LEU A 30 -68.49 6.62 -47.43
CA LEU A 30 -67.17 7.04 -46.92
C LEU A 30 -67.25 8.01 -45.74
N SER A 31 -68.46 8.48 -45.37
CA SER A 31 -68.69 9.37 -44.23
C SER A 31 -68.08 8.88 -42.90
N PRO A 32 -67.98 7.56 -42.62
CA PRO A 32 -67.30 7.07 -41.43
C PRO A 32 -65.81 7.46 -41.35
N LEU A 33 -65.13 7.71 -42.47
CA LEU A 33 -63.71 8.11 -42.49
C LEU A 33 -63.47 9.49 -41.86
N CYS A 34 -64.50 10.33 -41.81
CA CYS A 34 -64.46 11.65 -41.18
C CYS A 34 -65.06 11.70 -39.77
N ARG A 35 -65.31 10.55 -39.13
CA ARG A 35 -65.69 10.47 -37.71
C ARG A 35 -64.46 10.56 -36.82
N ILE A 36 -63.78 11.71 -36.87
CA ILE A 36 -62.53 11.95 -36.13
C ILE A 36 -62.80 12.07 -34.61
N GLY A 37 -64.05 12.21 -34.18
CA GLY A 37 -64.41 12.27 -32.75
C GLY A 37 -64.13 13.66 -32.14
N ASP A 38 -63.99 13.73 -30.81
CA ASP A 38 -63.71 14.99 -30.12
C ASP A 38 -62.26 15.46 -30.36
N THR A 39 -62.11 16.44 -31.24
CA THR A 39 -60.81 17.01 -31.61
C THR A 39 -60.11 17.71 -30.44
N ALA A 40 -60.86 18.28 -29.50
CA ALA A 40 -60.29 18.88 -28.29
C ALA A 40 -59.74 17.80 -27.35
N GLY A 41 -60.46 16.69 -27.20
CA GLY A 41 -60.00 15.49 -26.51
C GLY A 41 -58.75 14.88 -27.14
N ILE A 42 -58.73 14.72 -28.47
CA ILE A 42 -57.57 14.19 -29.22
C ILE A 42 -56.34 15.09 -29.04
N LYS A 43 -56.48 16.41 -29.18
CA LYS A 43 -55.37 17.33 -28.94
C LYS A 43 -54.84 17.24 -27.51
N THR A 44 -55.73 17.09 -26.53
CA THR A 44 -55.35 16.99 -25.12
C THR A 44 -54.59 15.70 -24.83
N GLU A 45 -55.09 14.57 -25.31
CA GLU A 45 -54.42 13.27 -25.18
C GLU A 45 -53.08 13.24 -25.92
N LEU A 46 -53.01 13.85 -27.11
CA LEU A 46 -51.78 13.98 -27.86
C LEU A 46 -50.74 14.84 -27.11
N VAL A 47 -51.14 15.97 -26.53
CA VAL A 47 -50.26 16.82 -25.72
C VAL A 47 -49.78 16.07 -24.48
N LYS A 48 -50.66 15.33 -23.83
CA LYS A 48 -50.33 14.49 -22.67
C LYS A 48 -49.33 13.39 -23.07
N ALA A 49 -49.53 12.72 -24.21
CA ALA A 49 -48.63 11.71 -24.73
C ALA A 49 -47.25 12.31 -25.08
N VAL A 50 -47.22 13.47 -25.75
CA VAL A 50 -45.97 14.18 -26.07
C VAL A 50 -45.25 14.61 -24.79
N ASN A 51 -45.94 15.25 -23.84
CA ASN A 51 -45.35 15.69 -22.58
C ASN A 51 -44.88 14.51 -21.72
N GLY A 52 -45.63 13.41 -21.70
CA GLY A 52 -45.22 12.17 -21.05
C GLY A 52 -43.95 11.59 -21.68
N ARG A 53 -43.85 11.60 -23.01
CA ARG A 53 -42.64 11.16 -23.72
C ARG A 53 -41.46 12.09 -23.45
N VAL A 54 -41.68 13.41 -23.47
CA VAL A 54 -40.65 14.42 -23.15
C VAL A 54 -40.15 14.24 -21.72
N GLY A 55 -41.04 14.01 -20.75
CA GLY A 55 -40.69 13.71 -19.36
C GLY A 55 -39.82 12.45 -19.25
N SER A 56 -40.26 11.36 -19.89
CA SER A 56 -39.51 10.09 -19.92
C SER A 56 -38.12 10.23 -20.57
N VAL A 57 -38.03 10.98 -21.67
CA VAL A 57 -36.74 11.28 -22.32
C VAL A 57 -35.84 12.11 -21.41
N ARG A 58 -36.39 13.13 -20.75
CA ARG A 58 -35.64 13.97 -19.79
C ARG A 58 -35.09 13.13 -18.65
N GLU A 59 -35.90 12.28 -18.04
CA GLU A 59 -35.45 11.36 -16.98
C GLU A 59 -34.35 10.41 -17.47
N SER A 60 -34.48 9.92 -18.70
CA SER A 60 -33.47 9.06 -19.32
C SER A 60 -32.16 9.81 -19.56
N ILE A 61 -32.23 11.07 -20.02
CA ILE A 61 -31.06 11.94 -20.20
C ILE A 61 -30.40 12.23 -18.85
N GLU A 62 -31.16 12.56 -17.81
CA GLU A 62 -30.59 12.78 -16.47
C GLU A 62 -29.93 11.51 -15.94
N LYS A 63 -30.55 10.33 -16.13
CA LYS A 63 -29.91 9.04 -15.79
C LYS A 63 -28.59 8.86 -16.55
N VAL A 64 -28.55 9.09 -17.85
CA VAL A 64 -27.32 9.00 -18.66
C VAL A 64 -26.27 10.00 -18.17
N LYS A 65 -26.67 11.24 -17.85
CA LYS A 65 -25.78 12.27 -17.32
C LYS A 65 -25.12 11.83 -16.01
N THR A 66 -25.85 11.16 -15.12
CA THR A 66 -25.24 10.59 -13.90
C THR A 66 -24.22 9.49 -14.20
N TRP A 67 -24.33 8.77 -15.32
CA TRP A 67 -23.34 7.78 -15.77
C TRP A 67 -22.10 8.41 -16.41
N MET A 68 -22.19 9.67 -16.84
CA MET A 68 -21.04 10.43 -17.35
C MET A 68 -20.21 11.07 -16.24
N ASP A 69 -20.70 11.08 -14.99
CA ASP A 69 -19.93 11.48 -13.84
C ASP A 69 -18.83 10.43 -13.54
N PRO A 70 -17.54 10.77 -13.66
CA PRO A 70 -16.45 9.85 -13.42
C PRO A 70 -16.39 9.35 -11.98
N PHE A 71 -17.07 10.00 -11.03
CA PHE A 71 -17.10 9.61 -9.62
C PHE A 71 -18.50 9.25 -9.14
N LYS A 72 -19.38 8.84 -10.07
CA LYS A 72 -20.76 8.45 -9.78
C LYS A 72 -20.87 7.67 -8.48
N GLY A 73 -21.79 8.09 -7.60
CA GLY A 73 -22.04 7.43 -6.31
C GLY A 73 -21.07 7.84 -5.20
N GLN A 74 -20.18 8.81 -5.44
CA GLN A 74 -19.32 9.41 -4.43
C GLN A 74 -19.56 10.91 -4.36
N GLU A 75 -20.19 11.35 -3.27
CA GLU A 75 -20.57 12.75 -3.11
C GLU A 75 -19.35 13.64 -2.87
N GLY A 76 -19.28 14.75 -3.62
CA GLY A 76 -18.32 15.83 -3.40
C GLY A 76 -16.87 15.49 -3.76
N ILE A 77 -16.61 14.36 -4.42
CA ILE A 77 -15.25 14.02 -4.90
C ILE A 77 -14.93 14.80 -6.17
N THR A 78 -13.80 15.51 -6.12
CA THR A 78 -13.23 16.25 -7.24
C THR A 78 -11.98 15.54 -7.78
N GLN A 79 -11.62 15.85 -9.02
CA GLN A 79 -10.39 15.33 -9.63
C GLN A 79 -9.13 15.67 -8.80
N THR A 80 -9.11 16.84 -8.14
CA THR A 80 -8.01 17.26 -7.26
C THR A 80 -7.91 16.38 -6.02
N GLN A 81 -9.03 16.05 -5.37
CA GLN A 81 -9.03 15.13 -4.22
C GLN A 81 -8.59 13.73 -4.62
N VAL A 82 -8.97 13.26 -5.83
CA VAL A 82 -8.47 11.97 -6.33
C VAL A 82 -6.96 11.99 -6.52
N ALA A 83 -6.39 13.09 -7.03
CA ALA A 83 -4.94 13.22 -7.11
C ALA A 83 -4.26 13.18 -5.73
N GLU A 84 -4.86 13.80 -4.71
CA GLU A 84 -4.37 13.70 -3.32
C GLU A 84 -4.47 12.28 -2.77
N PHE A 85 -5.52 11.54 -3.11
CA PHE A 85 -5.71 10.15 -2.68
C PHE A 85 -4.68 9.22 -3.32
N VAL A 86 -4.42 9.39 -4.62
CA VAL A 86 -3.35 8.67 -5.33
C VAL A 86 -1.98 8.99 -4.71
N ALA A 87 -1.72 10.26 -4.37
CA ALA A 87 -0.50 10.64 -3.68
C ALA A 87 -0.37 10.00 -2.27
N LYS A 88 -1.49 9.64 -1.64
CA LYS A 88 -1.55 8.92 -0.36
C LYS A 88 -1.51 7.38 -0.53
N GLY A 89 -1.37 6.89 -1.76
CA GLY A 89 -1.18 5.47 -2.06
C GLY A 89 -2.43 4.74 -2.58
N GLU A 90 -3.55 5.42 -2.83
CA GLU A 90 -4.66 4.78 -3.56
C GLU A 90 -4.25 4.44 -5.00
N PRO A 91 -4.69 3.29 -5.54
CA PRO A 91 -4.54 2.98 -6.96
C PRO A 91 -5.22 4.02 -7.85
N GLU A 92 -4.54 4.40 -8.93
CA GLU A 92 -5.12 5.27 -9.94
C GLU A 92 -6.40 4.64 -10.53
N GLY A 93 -7.45 5.44 -10.69
CA GLY A 93 -8.72 4.97 -11.24
C GLY A 93 -9.63 4.23 -10.25
N LEU A 94 -9.18 3.92 -9.03
CA LEU A 94 -10.02 3.28 -8.00
C LEU A 94 -11.34 4.05 -7.80
N ARG A 95 -11.24 5.36 -7.61
CA ARG A 95 -12.40 6.26 -7.43
C ARG A 95 -13.35 6.29 -8.62
N ARG A 96 -12.95 5.82 -9.81
CA ARG A 96 -13.84 5.76 -10.98
C ARG A 96 -14.71 4.51 -11.01
N VAL A 97 -14.22 3.43 -10.42
CA VAL A 97 -14.91 2.13 -10.44
C VAL A 97 -15.73 1.91 -9.17
N MET A 98 -15.38 2.57 -8.06
CA MET A 98 -15.98 2.30 -6.76
C MET A 98 -17.50 2.43 -6.72
N GLY A 99 -18.07 3.55 -7.18
CA GLY A 99 -19.52 3.74 -7.06
C GLY A 99 -20.32 2.89 -8.05
N VAL A 100 -19.76 2.59 -9.23
CA VAL A 100 -20.37 1.71 -10.24
C VAL A 100 -20.47 0.27 -9.74
N TYR A 101 -19.40 -0.23 -9.11
CA TYR A 101 -19.32 -1.61 -8.63
C TYR A 101 -19.63 -1.75 -7.13
N SER A 102 -20.21 -0.74 -6.49
CA SER A 102 -20.45 -0.70 -5.04
C SER A 102 -21.26 -1.88 -4.50
N THR A 103 -22.08 -2.52 -5.34
CA THR A 103 -22.90 -3.68 -5.00
C THR A 103 -22.24 -5.03 -5.32
N ALA A 104 -21.12 -5.05 -6.04
CA ALA A 104 -20.43 -6.26 -6.41
C ALA A 104 -19.65 -6.85 -5.22
N GLY A 105 -19.60 -8.18 -5.09
CA GLY A 105 -18.93 -8.84 -3.96
C GLY A 105 -17.45 -8.46 -3.80
N PHE A 106 -16.74 -8.26 -4.92
CA PHE A 106 -15.33 -7.85 -4.92
C PHE A 106 -15.11 -6.41 -4.44
N PHE A 107 -16.16 -5.58 -4.33
CA PHE A 107 -16.03 -4.20 -3.85
C PHE A 107 -15.51 -4.12 -2.42
N GLN A 108 -15.80 -5.12 -1.58
CA GLN A 108 -15.26 -5.18 -0.21
C GLN A 108 -13.73 -5.23 -0.20
N TYR A 109 -13.13 -5.88 -1.20
CA TYR A 109 -11.69 -5.86 -1.39
C TYR A 109 -11.19 -4.46 -1.80
N LEU A 110 -11.88 -3.81 -2.74
CA LEU A 110 -11.51 -2.47 -3.21
C LEU A 110 -11.57 -1.38 -2.11
N LYS A 111 -12.51 -1.49 -1.16
CA LYS A 111 -12.57 -0.57 0.00
C LYS A 111 -11.29 -0.56 0.84
N GLY A 112 -10.60 -1.70 0.92
CA GLY A 112 -9.33 -1.79 1.64
C GLY A 112 -8.25 -0.88 1.06
N TRP A 113 -8.34 -0.55 -0.24
CA TRP A 113 -7.40 0.28 -0.98
C TRP A 113 -7.69 1.77 -0.90
N GLU A 114 -8.78 2.19 -0.25
CA GLU A 114 -9.07 3.61 -0.03
C GLU A 114 -8.10 4.24 0.99
N VAL A 115 -7.97 5.56 0.98
CA VAL A 115 -7.31 6.37 2.01
C VAL A 115 -8.00 6.09 3.34
N ARG A 116 -7.22 5.60 4.31
CA ARG A 116 -7.65 5.05 5.62
C ARG A 116 -8.24 3.64 5.58
N GLY A 117 -8.24 2.98 4.43
CA GLY A 117 -8.52 1.56 4.30
C GLY A 117 -7.45 0.71 4.99
N ASP A 118 -7.88 -0.46 5.47
CA ASP A 118 -7.01 -1.36 6.24
C ASP A 118 -5.78 -1.83 5.47
N PHE A 119 -5.90 -1.97 4.14
CA PHE A 119 -4.79 -2.44 3.32
C PHE A 119 -3.68 -1.38 3.21
N LEU A 120 -4.03 -0.13 2.88
CA LEU A 120 -3.06 0.97 2.89
C LEU A 120 -2.46 1.20 4.29
N GLY A 121 -3.29 1.07 5.34
CA GLY A 121 -2.80 1.13 6.72
C GLY A 121 -1.77 0.05 7.05
N ARG A 122 -1.95 -1.17 6.53
CA ARG A 122 -0.98 -2.28 6.66
C ARG A 122 0.29 -2.03 5.85
N ILE A 123 0.19 -1.50 4.63
CA ILE A 123 1.36 -1.11 3.82
C ILE A 123 2.20 -0.05 4.56
N ALA A 124 1.55 0.98 5.11
CA ALA A 124 2.24 2.03 5.85
C ALA A 124 3.01 1.47 7.06
N LYS A 125 2.37 0.57 7.83
CA LYS A 125 3.04 -0.13 8.94
C LYS A 125 4.20 -1.00 8.48
N LEU A 126 4.04 -1.73 7.37
CA LEU A 126 5.11 -2.54 6.79
C LEU A 126 6.30 -1.67 6.40
N LYS A 127 6.06 -0.53 5.74
CA LYS A 127 7.11 0.44 5.39
C LYS A 127 7.86 0.95 6.62
N GLN A 128 7.13 1.33 7.68
CA GLN A 128 7.76 1.75 8.94
C GLN A 128 8.67 0.67 9.54
N VAL A 129 8.23 -0.60 9.51
CA VAL A 129 9.05 -1.72 10.00
C VAL A 129 10.30 -1.91 9.14
N ILE A 130 10.17 -1.80 7.81
CA ILE A 130 11.30 -1.90 6.88
C ILE A 130 12.31 -0.78 7.14
N ASP A 131 11.85 0.46 7.23
CA ASP A 131 12.70 1.64 7.47
C ASP A 131 13.43 1.53 8.82
N ALA A 132 12.73 1.05 9.86
CA ALA A 132 13.32 0.84 11.19
C ALA A 132 14.38 -0.28 11.20
N LEU A 133 14.16 -1.36 10.44
CA LEU A 133 15.14 -2.43 10.29
C LEU A 133 16.37 -1.96 9.50
N ASP A 134 16.17 -1.26 8.38
CA ASP A 134 17.27 -0.68 7.61
C ASP A 134 18.14 0.24 8.46
N SER A 135 17.50 1.19 9.15
CA SER A 135 18.19 2.10 10.06
C SER A 135 18.97 1.35 11.14
N SER A 136 18.36 0.31 11.74
CA SER A 136 19.02 -0.47 12.80
C SER A 136 20.23 -1.24 12.30
N VAL A 137 20.12 -1.90 11.15
CA VAL A 137 21.21 -2.71 10.59
C VAL A 137 22.37 -1.81 10.12
N THR A 138 22.07 -0.68 9.48
CA THR A 138 23.09 0.32 9.09
C THR A 138 23.77 0.94 10.32
N ALA A 139 23.00 1.29 11.36
CA ALA A 139 23.56 1.83 12.60
C ALA A 139 24.47 0.82 13.31
N LEU A 140 24.05 -0.44 13.42
CA LEU A 140 24.88 -1.51 14.02
C LEU A 140 26.19 -1.70 13.26
N ALA A 141 26.16 -1.72 11.92
CA ALA A 141 27.37 -1.82 11.11
C ALA A 141 28.32 -0.62 11.29
N GLY A 142 27.78 0.60 11.30
CA GLY A 142 28.55 1.81 11.54
C GLY A 142 29.19 1.85 12.93
N GLU A 143 28.42 1.51 13.96
CA GLU A 143 28.91 1.46 15.34
C GLU A 143 29.97 0.37 15.55
N LEU A 144 29.82 -0.80 14.93
CA LEU A 144 30.82 -1.85 14.97
C LEU A 144 32.14 -1.40 14.36
N LYS A 145 32.10 -0.67 13.24
CA LYS A 145 33.29 -0.07 12.64
C LYS A 145 33.98 0.90 13.60
N THR A 146 33.24 1.86 14.16
CA THR A 146 33.78 2.79 15.16
C THR A 146 34.35 2.06 16.37
N PHE A 147 33.70 0.99 16.82
CA PHE A 147 34.17 0.17 17.92
C PHE A 147 35.51 -0.51 17.61
N LYS A 148 35.65 -1.08 16.42
CA LYS A 148 36.89 -1.70 15.94
C LYS A 148 38.05 -0.70 15.87
N ASP A 149 37.77 0.50 15.38
CA ASP A 149 38.76 1.58 15.30
C ASP A 149 39.21 2.05 16.70
N GLN A 150 38.27 2.14 17.66
CA GLN A 150 38.61 2.49 19.05
C GLN A 150 39.38 1.36 19.75
N TYR A 151 39.00 0.11 19.51
CA TYR A 151 39.70 -1.05 20.06
C TYR A 151 41.14 -1.10 19.55
N SER A 152 41.36 -1.00 18.23
CA SER A 152 42.71 -1.05 17.66
C SER A 152 43.61 0.06 18.21
N ALA A 153 43.12 1.30 18.28
CA ALA A 153 43.87 2.43 18.85
C ALA A 153 44.21 2.21 20.33
N THR A 154 43.27 1.67 21.11
CA THR A 154 43.47 1.40 22.54
C THR A 154 44.46 0.25 22.74
N THR A 155 44.38 -0.81 21.94
CA THR A 155 45.29 -1.96 22.00
C THR A 155 46.72 -1.56 21.66
N THR A 156 46.94 -0.72 20.64
CA THR A 156 48.29 -0.21 20.32
C THR A 156 48.89 0.58 21.48
N LEU A 157 48.13 1.52 22.07
CA LEU A 157 48.60 2.27 23.24
C LEU A 157 48.89 1.36 24.44
N ARG A 158 48.05 0.33 24.65
CA ARG A 158 48.25 -0.63 25.73
C ARG A 158 49.51 -1.47 25.49
N GLU A 159 49.72 -2.01 24.30
CA GLU A 159 50.93 -2.78 23.96
C GLU A 159 52.21 -1.96 24.15
N GLU A 160 52.18 -0.67 23.82
CA GLU A 160 53.30 0.24 24.10
C GLU A 160 53.53 0.45 25.59
N ALA A 161 52.45 0.62 26.38
CA ALA A 161 52.53 0.75 27.82
C ALA A 161 53.03 -0.55 28.49
N GLU A 162 52.55 -1.72 28.05
CA GLU A 162 53.02 -3.03 28.51
C GLU A 162 54.53 -3.18 28.25
N LYS A 163 55.00 -2.85 27.05
CA LYS A 163 56.45 -2.89 26.72
C LYS A 163 57.27 -1.93 27.59
N LYS A 164 56.76 -0.73 27.87
CA LYS A 164 57.43 0.23 28.76
C LYS A 164 57.48 -0.28 30.20
N LEU A 165 56.38 -0.90 30.67
CA LEU A 165 56.29 -1.47 32.00
C LEU A 165 57.23 -2.68 32.17
N GLU A 166 57.27 -3.59 31.20
CA GLU A 166 58.21 -4.73 31.18
C GLU A 166 59.66 -4.25 31.22
N LYS A 167 60.01 -3.23 30.42
CA LYS A 167 61.35 -2.61 30.46
C LYS A 167 61.65 -2.00 31.83
N ALA A 168 60.70 -1.28 32.43
CA ALA A 168 60.88 -0.68 33.75
C ALA A 168 61.09 -1.75 34.83
N VAL A 169 60.35 -2.85 34.78
CA VAL A 169 60.51 -4.00 35.68
C VAL A 169 61.89 -4.65 35.55
N GLN A 170 62.42 -4.77 34.33
CA GLN A 170 63.76 -5.32 34.08
C GLN A 170 64.89 -4.38 34.52
N VAL A 171 64.74 -3.07 34.31
CA VAL A 171 65.81 -2.08 34.57
C VAL A 171 65.89 -1.70 36.05
N HIS A 172 64.77 -1.57 36.76
CA HIS A 172 64.75 -0.99 38.11
C HIS A 172 64.84 -2.01 39.26
N GLY A 173 65.02 -3.31 38.99
CA GLY A 173 65.26 -4.30 40.03
C GLY A 173 64.22 -4.26 41.14
N LEU A 174 62.93 -4.33 40.78
CA LEU A 174 61.82 -4.32 41.74
C LEU A 174 61.97 -5.48 42.74
N ALA A 175 61.58 -5.22 44.00
CA ALA A 175 61.43 -6.27 44.99
C ALA A 175 60.50 -7.38 44.45
N GLN A 176 60.85 -8.66 44.71
CA GLN A 176 60.20 -9.82 44.09
C GLN A 176 58.66 -9.75 44.15
N GLY A 177 58.08 -9.40 45.30
CA GLY A 177 56.61 -9.29 45.43
C GLY A 177 55.97 -8.18 44.57
N SER A 178 56.68 -7.08 44.29
CA SER A 178 56.20 -6.03 43.38
C SER A 178 56.31 -6.47 41.92
N LYS A 179 57.34 -7.24 41.58
CA LYS A 179 57.52 -7.83 40.24
C LYS A 179 56.41 -8.85 39.94
N ASP A 180 56.16 -9.77 40.85
CA ASP A 180 55.11 -10.78 40.71
C ASP A 180 53.72 -10.13 40.55
N LYS A 181 53.46 -9.03 41.28
CA LYS A 181 52.21 -8.28 41.16
C LYS A 181 52.05 -7.61 39.80
N VAL A 182 53.11 -7.00 39.26
CA VAL A 182 53.08 -6.35 37.94
C VAL A 182 52.92 -7.40 36.82
N GLU A 183 53.63 -8.52 36.90
CA GLU A 183 53.50 -9.61 35.93
C GLU A 183 52.10 -10.25 35.95
N SER A 184 51.51 -10.41 37.14
CA SER A 184 50.12 -10.88 37.29
C SER A 184 49.12 -9.91 36.64
N GLN A 185 49.27 -8.60 36.85
CA GLN A 185 48.40 -7.59 36.23
C GLN A 185 48.57 -7.54 34.70
N LEU A 186 49.79 -7.67 34.18
CA LEU A 186 50.06 -7.77 32.73
C LEU A 186 49.39 -9.00 32.13
N ALA A 187 49.51 -10.16 32.78
CA ALA A 187 48.85 -11.39 32.34
C ALA A 187 47.32 -11.26 32.33
N GLU A 188 46.75 -10.62 33.37
CA GLU A 188 45.31 -10.36 33.43
C GLU A 188 44.84 -9.43 32.30
N MET A 189 45.58 -8.35 32.04
CA MET A 189 45.27 -7.41 30.94
C MET A 189 45.30 -8.11 29.57
N ARG A 190 46.33 -8.92 29.30
CA ARG A 190 46.42 -9.74 28.08
C ARG A 190 45.27 -10.73 27.95
N GLY A 191 44.88 -11.35 29.06
CA GLY A 191 43.72 -12.25 29.10
C GLY A 191 42.40 -11.55 28.79
N ARG A 192 42.20 -10.33 29.32
CA ARG A 192 41.02 -9.49 29.01
C ARG A 192 41.00 -9.09 27.54
N ASP A 193 42.16 -8.82 26.96
CA ASP A 193 42.29 -8.44 25.56
C ASP A 193 41.90 -9.56 24.60
N GLY A 194 42.39 -10.79 24.85
CA GLY A 194 42.02 -11.95 24.05
C GLY A 194 40.51 -12.19 24.06
N LYS A 195 39.87 -12.04 25.23
CA LYS A 195 38.41 -12.14 25.35
C LYS A 195 37.68 -11.03 24.58
N LEU A 196 38.19 -9.80 24.62
CA LEU A 196 37.58 -8.67 23.92
C LEU A 196 37.71 -8.82 22.40
N LYS A 197 38.87 -9.27 21.91
CA LYS A 197 39.08 -9.61 20.49
C LYS A 197 38.12 -10.68 20.01
N GLN A 198 37.98 -11.77 20.78
CA GLN A 198 37.03 -12.83 20.45
C GLN A 198 35.58 -12.30 20.40
N SER A 199 35.18 -11.45 21.35
CA SER A 199 33.86 -10.82 21.35
C SER A 199 33.63 -9.91 20.14
N ILE A 200 34.67 -9.24 19.62
CA ILE A 200 34.59 -8.43 18.39
C ILE A 200 34.37 -9.33 17.18
N GLU A 201 35.14 -10.41 17.05
CA GLU A 201 35.01 -11.38 15.94
C GLU A 201 33.64 -12.08 15.94
N GLU A 202 33.07 -12.34 17.12
CA GLU A 202 31.71 -12.85 17.26
C GLU A 202 30.67 -11.81 16.83
N LEU A 203 30.84 -10.54 17.24
CA LEU A 203 29.96 -9.44 16.87
C LEU A 203 30.00 -9.13 15.37
N GLU A 204 31.18 -9.19 14.75
CA GLU A 204 31.36 -9.06 13.29
C GLU A 204 30.57 -10.11 12.54
N ARG A 205 30.72 -11.38 12.92
CA ARG A 205 29.96 -12.49 12.32
C ARG A 205 28.45 -12.31 12.49
N ALA A 206 28.01 -11.86 13.67
CA ALA A 206 26.59 -11.60 13.92
C ALA A 206 26.02 -10.48 13.04
N VAL A 207 26.76 -9.37 12.87
CA VAL A 207 26.33 -8.25 12.02
C VAL A 207 26.32 -8.63 10.54
N GLU A 208 27.32 -9.38 10.07
CA GLU A 208 27.34 -9.89 8.69
C GLU A 208 26.16 -10.83 8.41
N LEU A 209 25.87 -11.74 9.34
CA LEU A 209 24.72 -12.63 9.23
C LEU A 209 23.40 -11.86 9.21
N ALA A 210 23.24 -10.85 10.08
CA ALA A 210 22.04 -10.01 10.11
C ALA A 210 21.84 -9.23 8.79
N LEU A 211 22.91 -8.66 8.23
CA LEU A 211 22.89 -7.99 6.91
C LEU A 211 22.44 -8.94 5.80
N LYS A 212 23.00 -10.16 5.78
CA LYS A 212 22.67 -11.19 4.79
C LYS A 212 21.21 -11.64 4.90
N ASN A 213 20.75 -11.95 6.12
CA ASN A 213 19.38 -12.38 6.36
C ASN A 213 18.38 -11.27 6.01
N TRP A 214 18.72 -10.01 6.30
CA TRP A 214 17.89 -8.86 5.95
C TRP A 214 17.78 -8.66 4.44
N ALA A 215 18.90 -8.74 3.71
CA ALA A 215 18.89 -8.67 2.25
C ALA A 215 18.06 -9.80 1.62
N ALA A 216 18.20 -11.03 2.14
CA ALA A 216 17.40 -12.17 1.71
C ALA A 216 15.90 -11.96 1.98
N ALA A 217 15.54 -11.44 3.16
CA ALA A 217 14.15 -11.14 3.51
C ALA A 217 13.54 -10.09 2.58
N LYS A 218 14.27 -9.01 2.25
CA LYS A 218 13.84 -8.02 1.26
C LYS A 218 13.57 -8.66 -0.10
N GLN A 219 14.50 -9.48 -0.58
CA GLN A 219 14.34 -10.16 -1.87
C GLN A 219 13.12 -11.10 -1.86
N MET A 220 12.92 -11.87 -0.78
CA MET A 220 11.76 -12.75 -0.64
C MET A 220 10.44 -11.97 -0.66
N MET A 221 10.38 -10.77 -0.06
CA MET A 221 9.19 -9.92 -0.14
C MET A 221 8.90 -9.45 -1.57
N VAL A 222 9.93 -9.03 -2.31
CA VAL A 222 9.80 -8.62 -3.72
C VAL A 222 9.35 -9.79 -4.59
N ASP A 223 9.97 -10.97 -4.43
CA ASP A 223 9.63 -12.18 -5.17
C ASP A 223 8.21 -12.66 -4.87
N ALA A 224 7.78 -12.58 -3.61
CA ALA A 224 6.43 -12.94 -3.19
C ALA A 224 5.39 -11.99 -3.80
N TYR A 225 5.67 -10.69 -3.80
CA TYR A 225 4.82 -9.69 -4.45
C TYR A 225 4.72 -9.95 -5.96
N SER A 226 5.86 -10.06 -6.65
CA SER A 226 5.94 -10.34 -8.09
C SER A 226 5.13 -11.58 -8.47
N LYS A 227 5.32 -12.69 -7.75
CA LYS A 227 4.56 -13.93 -7.98
C LYS A 227 3.07 -13.77 -7.71
N ALA A 228 2.68 -13.06 -6.65
CA ALA A 228 1.27 -12.82 -6.34
C ALA A 228 0.59 -11.94 -7.40
N THR A 229 1.30 -10.95 -7.94
CA THR A 229 0.78 -10.07 -9.00
C THR A 229 0.79 -10.73 -10.38
N SER A 230 1.78 -11.56 -10.69
CA SER A 230 1.79 -12.38 -11.92
C SER A 230 0.76 -13.52 -11.87
N PHE A 231 0.41 -14.01 -10.68
CA PHE A 231 -0.65 -15.00 -10.50
C PHE A 231 -2.04 -14.44 -10.86
N LEU A 232 -2.25 -13.13 -10.72
CA LEU A 232 -3.48 -12.47 -11.20
C LEU A 232 -3.62 -12.48 -12.73
N GLU A 233 -2.52 -12.68 -13.47
CA GLU A 233 -2.53 -12.78 -14.94
C GLU A 233 -2.84 -14.21 -15.43
N LEU A 234 -2.82 -15.22 -14.55
CA LEU A 234 -2.79 -16.64 -14.93
C LEU A 234 -3.79 -17.54 -14.20
N LEU A 235 -4.82 -17.01 -13.52
CA LEU A 235 -5.76 -17.82 -12.74
C LEU A 235 -6.56 -18.83 -13.60
N PRO A 236 -6.38 -20.16 -13.45
CA PRO A 236 -7.49 -21.10 -13.48
C PRO A 236 -8.27 -21.00 -12.16
N GLU A 237 -9.58 -21.24 -12.24
CA GLU A 237 -10.50 -21.21 -11.11
C GLU A 237 -10.19 -22.33 -10.09
N GLY A 238 -9.35 -22.06 -9.07
CA GLY A 238 -9.08 -23.04 -8.01
C GLY A 238 -8.08 -22.61 -6.92
N GLU A 239 -8.57 -22.53 -5.68
CA GLU A 239 -7.91 -22.32 -4.36
C GLU A 239 -6.53 -21.60 -4.26
N PRO A 240 -6.47 -20.27 -4.41
CA PRO A 240 -5.27 -19.48 -4.14
C PRO A 240 -5.00 -19.16 -2.66
N SER A 241 -6.00 -19.24 -1.78
CA SER A 241 -5.90 -18.64 -0.43
C SER A 241 -4.95 -19.40 0.50
N ALA A 242 -4.99 -20.73 0.51
CA ALA A 242 -4.16 -21.55 1.38
C ALA A 242 -2.66 -21.40 1.10
N LEU A 243 -2.27 -21.25 -0.17
CA LEU A 243 -0.88 -21.01 -0.56
C LEU A 243 -0.40 -19.62 -0.11
N LEU A 244 -1.28 -18.62 -0.21
CA LEU A 244 -0.99 -17.24 0.21
C LEU A 244 -0.84 -17.12 1.73
N GLU A 245 -1.72 -17.79 2.47
CA GLU A 245 -1.70 -17.86 3.94
C GLU A 245 -0.43 -18.56 4.45
N ALA A 246 -0.09 -19.73 3.90
CA ALA A 246 1.12 -20.45 4.28
C ALA A 246 2.41 -19.64 4.03
N LYS A 247 2.46 -18.89 2.92
CA LYS A 247 3.60 -18.02 2.61
C LYS A 247 3.67 -16.79 3.51
N THR A 248 2.52 -16.22 3.86
CA THR A 248 2.44 -15.08 4.78
C THR A 248 2.87 -15.49 6.19
N ALA A 249 2.46 -16.67 6.67
CA ALA A 249 2.89 -17.22 7.94
C ALA A 249 4.42 -17.42 7.96
N ARG A 250 5.02 -17.95 6.89
CA ARG A 250 6.48 -18.13 6.78
C ARG A 250 7.23 -16.79 6.80
N ALA A 251 6.71 -15.78 6.09
CA ALA A 251 7.30 -14.45 6.10
C ALA A 251 7.23 -13.80 7.49
N GLN A 252 6.11 -13.94 8.20
CA GLN A 252 5.96 -13.46 9.57
C GLN A 252 6.94 -14.15 10.53
N GLN A 253 7.13 -15.46 10.40
CA GLN A 253 8.07 -16.22 11.20
C GLN A 253 9.52 -15.76 10.97
N GLN A 254 9.91 -15.52 9.72
CA GLN A 254 11.24 -14.98 9.39
C GLN A 254 11.46 -13.57 9.98
N VAL A 255 10.45 -12.70 9.91
CA VAL A 255 10.52 -11.37 10.53
C VAL A 255 10.66 -11.46 12.04
N ALA A 256 9.98 -12.40 12.70
CA ALA A 256 10.12 -12.62 14.14
C ALA A 256 11.55 -13.06 14.51
N ILE A 257 12.11 -14.03 13.78
CA ILE A 257 13.50 -14.50 13.99
C ILE A 257 14.49 -13.34 13.83
N LEU A 258 14.35 -12.54 12.76
CA LEU A 258 15.19 -11.37 12.52
C LEU A 258 15.11 -10.34 13.66
N ARG A 259 13.91 -10.12 14.21
CA ARG A 259 13.73 -9.20 15.35
C ARG A 259 14.47 -9.71 16.58
N ASP A 260 14.38 -11.00 16.89
CA ASP A 260 15.04 -11.60 18.06
C ASP A 260 16.56 -11.58 17.92
N GLU A 261 17.08 -11.88 16.71
CA GLU A 261 18.52 -11.76 16.40
C GLU A 261 19.02 -10.32 16.60
N LEU A 262 18.23 -9.33 16.17
CA LEU A 262 18.58 -7.92 16.28
C LEU A 262 18.56 -7.42 17.74
N GLU A 263 17.60 -7.87 18.56
CA GLU A 263 17.57 -7.62 20.00
C GLU A 263 18.76 -8.24 20.73
N SER A 264 19.11 -9.49 20.38
CA SER A 264 20.29 -10.17 20.92
C SER A 264 21.58 -9.42 20.59
N ALA A 265 21.75 -8.99 19.33
CA ALA A 265 22.90 -8.19 18.90
C ALA A 265 22.98 -6.84 19.64
N ARG A 266 21.85 -6.16 19.87
CA ARG A 266 21.78 -4.93 20.65
C ARG A 266 22.23 -5.15 22.10
N THR A 267 21.81 -6.25 22.72
CA THR A 267 22.17 -6.61 24.09
C THR A 267 23.65 -6.94 24.23
N ALA A 268 24.21 -7.73 23.30
CA ALA A 268 25.63 -8.03 23.26
C ALA A 268 26.46 -6.73 23.12
N ARG A 269 26.02 -5.81 22.27
CA ARG A 269 26.65 -4.49 22.10
C ARG A 269 26.70 -3.68 23.40
N THR A 270 25.59 -3.59 24.14
CA THR A 270 25.57 -2.86 25.43
C THR A 270 26.53 -3.47 26.44
N ALA A 271 26.60 -4.80 26.51
CA ALA A 271 27.52 -5.50 27.39
C ALA A 271 29.00 -5.22 27.01
N ILE A 272 29.31 -5.22 25.71
CA ILE A 272 30.66 -4.92 25.21
C ILE A 272 31.04 -3.45 25.49
N ARG A 273 30.14 -2.49 25.25
CA ARG A 273 30.38 -1.07 25.60
C ARG A 273 30.65 -0.88 27.09
N ALA A 274 29.90 -1.54 27.97
CA ALA A 274 30.11 -1.48 29.40
C ALA A 274 31.50 -2.01 29.80
N LYS A 275 31.94 -3.12 29.20
CA LYS A 275 33.29 -3.68 29.41
C LYS A 275 34.38 -2.73 28.96
N MET A 276 34.21 -2.04 27.82
CA MET A 276 35.18 -1.05 27.35
C MET A 276 35.24 0.20 28.21
N ALA A 277 34.09 0.69 28.70
CA ALA A 277 34.07 1.81 29.64
C ALA A 277 34.81 1.47 30.94
N ALA A 278 34.61 0.25 31.46
CA ALA A 278 35.36 -0.25 32.61
C ALA A 278 36.87 -0.37 32.31
N ALA A 279 37.26 -0.78 31.10
CA ALA A 279 38.66 -0.87 30.71
C ALA A 279 39.37 0.48 30.55
N LYS A 280 38.64 1.57 30.28
CA LYS A 280 39.19 2.95 30.25
C LYS A 280 39.33 3.61 31.63
N ALA A 281 38.73 3.04 32.67
CA ALA A 281 38.75 3.58 34.02
C ALA A 281 39.95 3.10 34.87
N PHE A 282 40.78 2.22 34.30
CA PHE A 282 42.06 1.77 34.84
C PHE A 282 43.21 2.39 34.04
#